data_AF-A0AAD0Z1S1-F1
#
_entry.id   AF-A0AAD0Z1S1-F1
#
_cell.length_a   1.000
_cell.length_b   1.000
_cell.length_c   1.000
_cell.angle_alpha   90.00
_cell.angle_beta   90.00
_cell.angle_gamma   90.00
#
_symmetry.space_group_name_H-M   'P 1'
#
loop_
_entity.id
_entity.type
_entity.pdbx_description
1 polymer ?
#
loop_
_entity_poly.entity_id
_entity_poly.type
_entity_poly.pdbx_seq_one_letter_code
_entity_poly.pdbx_strand_id
1 'polypeptide(L)'
;MIKNKSIYSIVVLCTTVSLACGQVGFGTTTPRGALDINKPSTNTSGLVLPTNSAVENMVNPLGGDVAAGTIMYDSTKDCIRLYKSGGWSRCLSGKTKTKKAPVGRIGQWAVPAGIAFNTQLTDANNYSSFGTYKKFSRLKLTDITSSLSDMTVEDLLARFDIIFTGWNGSDISASDASKIKEYVDRGGVALLSLDRNVGSNLLQSFGGNGTVGNGGVVARSTNDDVNNGVFGDTRDMPISGANTAGRVLMSQLPVGSRLLATEATSNAGGWITGAGGRAVFFWDEGVFRASVAGAIDTPQERFIHNVVAYTLDKTR
;
A
#
# COMPACT_ATOMS: atom_id res chain seq x y z
N MET A 1 -106.38 -4.82 5.95
CA MET A 1 -105.31 -5.81 5.72
C MET A 1 -105.50 -6.44 4.35
N ILE A 2 -104.61 -6.17 3.41
CA ILE A 2 -104.03 -7.04 2.36
C ILE A 2 -103.25 -6.12 1.42
N LYS A 3 -101.96 -6.42 1.28
CA LYS A 3 -100.91 -5.70 0.54
C LYS A 3 -100.97 -6.02 -0.97
N ASN A 4 -100.18 -5.23 -1.73
CA ASN A 4 -99.53 -5.50 -3.04
C ASN A 4 -100.13 -4.67 -4.19
N LYS A 5 -99.38 -3.95 -5.04
CA LYS A 5 -98.01 -4.15 -5.56
C LYS A 5 -97.35 -2.79 -5.86
N SER A 6 -96.12 -2.58 -5.40
CA SER A 6 -95.21 -1.58 -5.96
C SER A 6 -94.43 -2.22 -7.10
N ILE A 7 -94.51 -1.63 -8.29
CA ILE A 7 -93.55 -1.86 -9.38
C ILE A 7 -92.46 -0.80 -9.20
N TYR A 8 -91.23 -1.21 -8.92
CA TYR A 8 -90.08 -0.33 -9.11
C TYR A 8 -88.99 -1.08 -9.89
N SER A 9 -88.63 -0.45 -11.00
CA SER A 9 -87.63 -0.84 -11.98
C SER A 9 -86.29 -1.15 -11.35
N ILE A 10 -85.69 -2.25 -11.82
CA ILE A 10 -84.27 -2.54 -11.67
C ILE A 10 -83.49 -1.50 -12.48
N VAL A 11 -82.85 -0.55 -11.81
CA VAL A 11 -81.75 0.23 -12.39
C VAL A 11 -80.47 -0.52 -12.07
N VAL A 12 -79.93 -1.22 -13.08
CA VAL A 12 -78.57 -1.76 -13.06
C VAL A 12 -77.62 -0.56 -13.10
N LEU A 13 -77.13 -0.14 -11.94
CA LEU A 13 -76.03 0.80 -11.85
C LEU A 13 -74.76 0.04 -12.21
N CYS A 14 -74.40 0.07 -13.51
CA CYS A 14 -73.12 -0.39 -14.04
C CYS A 14 -71.98 0.25 -13.25
N THR A 15 -71.37 -0.53 -12.37
CA THR A 15 -70.08 -0.24 -11.76
C THR A 15 -69.01 -0.23 -12.85
N THR A 16 -68.70 0.95 -13.39
CA THR A 16 -67.40 1.16 -14.03
C THR A 16 -66.35 1.18 -12.93
N VAL A 17 -65.88 -0.01 -12.56
CA VAL A 17 -64.62 -0.18 -11.85
C VAL A 17 -63.54 0.30 -12.82
N SER A 18 -63.13 1.57 -12.66
CA SER A 18 -61.90 2.06 -13.26
C SER A 18 -60.76 1.29 -12.61
N LEU A 19 -60.31 0.22 -13.26
CA LEU A 19 -59.02 -0.39 -12.98
C LEU A 19 -57.96 0.67 -13.29
N ALA A 20 -57.59 1.45 -12.27
CA ALA A 20 -56.38 2.27 -12.32
C ALA A 20 -55.20 1.30 -12.39
N CYS A 21 -54.72 1.05 -13.61
CA CYS A 21 -53.44 0.38 -13.82
C CYS A 21 -52.37 1.21 -13.12
N GLY A 22 -51.78 0.68 -12.05
CA GLY A 22 -50.60 1.27 -11.41
C GLY A 22 -49.41 1.23 -12.36
N GLN A 23 -49.28 2.24 -13.23
CA GLN A 23 -48.06 2.55 -13.96
C GLN A 23 -47.52 3.85 -13.36
N VAL A 24 -46.43 3.76 -12.60
CA VAL A 24 -45.85 4.91 -11.90
C VAL A 24 -44.99 5.71 -12.87
N GLY A 25 -45.55 6.47 -13.80
CA GLY A 25 -44.77 7.61 -14.25
C GLY A 25 -45.61 8.83 -14.48
N PHE A 26 -45.11 9.93 -13.95
CA PHE A 26 -45.86 11.14 -13.75
C PHE A 26 -45.61 12.08 -14.94
N GLY A 27 -46.69 12.59 -15.55
CA GLY A 27 -46.62 13.65 -16.57
C GLY A 27 -46.37 13.19 -18.02
N THR A 28 -46.41 11.89 -18.30
CA THR A 28 -46.39 11.33 -19.66
C THR A 28 -47.26 10.07 -19.69
N THR A 29 -47.99 9.83 -20.79
CA THR A 29 -48.61 8.51 -21.05
C THR A 29 -47.56 7.44 -21.41
N THR A 30 -46.30 7.85 -21.60
CA THR A 30 -45.13 7.01 -21.89
C THR A 30 -44.03 7.21 -20.85
N PRO A 31 -44.24 6.76 -19.61
CA PRO A 31 -43.25 6.91 -18.56
C PRO A 31 -41.98 6.11 -18.84
N ARG A 32 -40.81 6.71 -18.56
CA ARG A 32 -39.50 6.04 -18.73
C ARG A 32 -39.01 5.32 -17.46
N GLY A 33 -39.76 5.37 -16.36
CA GLY A 33 -39.44 4.70 -15.10
C GLY A 33 -40.46 4.97 -13.99
N ALA A 34 -40.62 3.98 -13.11
CA ALA A 34 -41.65 3.87 -12.06
C ALA A 34 -41.09 3.09 -10.86
N LEU A 35 -40.73 3.74 -9.74
CA LEU A 35 -40.11 3.03 -8.63
C LEU A 35 -40.41 3.68 -7.26
N ASP A 36 -41.32 3.08 -6.50
CA ASP A 36 -41.53 3.40 -5.09
C ASP A 36 -41.01 2.26 -4.19
N ILE A 37 -39.96 2.55 -3.42
CA ILE A 37 -39.41 1.66 -2.37
C ILE A 37 -39.45 2.38 -1.01
N ASN A 38 -40.24 3.44 -0.86
CA ASN A 38 -40.35 4.19 0.38
C ASN A 38 -41.63 3.83 1.15
N LYS A 39 -41.59 2.71 1.88
CA LYS A 39 -42.53 2.50 2.99
C LYS A 39 -42.00 3.24 4.24
N PRO A 40 -42.85 3.90 5.06
CA PRO A 40 -42.40 4.58 6.27
C PRO A 40 -41.61 3.66 7.23
N SER A 41 -40.41 4.16 7.59
CA SER A 41 -39.45 3.80 8.65
C SER A 41 -39.06 2.34 8.93
N THR A 42 -39.61 1.33 8.25
CA THR A 42 -39.34 -0.09 8.54
C THR A 42 -39.01 -0.95 7.30
N ASN A 43 -38.79 -0.35 6.13
CA ASN A 43 -38.50 -1.14 4.95
C ASN A 43 -37.08 -1.75 5.00
N THR A 44 -37.00 -3.07 5.14
CA THR A 44 -35.76 -3.85 5.06
C THR A 44 -35.53 -4.43 3.67
N SER A 45 -36.40 -4.14 2.69
CA SER A 45 -36.29 -4.65 1.31
C SER A 45 -35.39 -3.75 0.46
N GLY A 46 -34.42 -4.36 -0.22
CA GLY A 46 -33.54 -3.65 -1.16
C GLY A 46 -34.11 -3.55 -2.58
N LEU A 47 -33.56 -2.63 -3.38
CA LEU A 47 -33.75 -2.62 -4.82
C LEU A 47 -32.87 -3.70 -5.46
N VAL A 48 -33.48 -4.73 -6.05
CA VAL A 48 -32.76 -5.69 -6.89
C VAL A 48 -32.76 -5.18 -8.33
N LEU A 49 -31.57 -4.95 -8.88
CA LEU A 49 -31.42 -4.49 -10.25
C LEU A 49 -31.53 -5.66 -11.24
N PRO A 50 -31.92 -5.39 -12.51
CA PRO A 50 -31.78 -6.36 -13.59
C PRO A 50 -30.35 -6.90 -13.62
N THR A 51 -30.22 -8.21 -13.45
CA THR A 51 -28.93 -8.90 -13.36
C THR A 51 -28.62 -9.57 -14.69
N ASN A 52 -27.43 -9.32 -15.23
CA ASN A 52 -26.97 -9.96 -16.46
C ASN A 52 -25.45 -10.16 -16.45
N SER A 53 -24.91 -11.05 -17.26
CA SER A 53 -23.46 -11.32 -17.33
C SER A 53 -22.71 -10.31 -18.20
N ALA A 54 -23.41 -9.60 -19.07
CA ALA A 54 -22.82 -8.69 -20.04
C ALA A 54 -23.79 -7.54 -20.36
N VAL A 55 -23.26 -6.40 -20.81
CA VAL A 55 -24.06 -5.20 -21.11
C VAL A 55 -24.76 -5.29 -22.46
N GLU A 56 -24.23 -6.14 -23.33
CA GLU A 56 -24.73 -6.45 -24.66
C GLU A 56 -26.07 -7.20 -24.60
N ASN A 57 -26.37 -7.82 -23.46
CA ASN A 57 -27.64 -8.52 -23.23
C ASN A 57 -28.77 -7.57 -22.80
N MET A 58 -28.46 -6.29 -22.54
CA MET A 58 -29.47 -5.28 -22.23
C MET A 58 -29.99 -4.68 -23.53
N VAL A 59 -31.30 -4.77 -23.75
CA VAL A 59 -31.95 -4.32 -24.98
C VAL A 59 -32.93 -3.18 -24.73
N ASN A 60 -33.08 -2.28 -25.70
CA ASN A 60 -34.16 -1.31 -25.72
C ASN A 60 -35.41 -1.95 -26.37
N PRO A 61 -36.55 -2.06 -25.65
CA PRO A 61 -37.76 -2.66 -26.22
C PRO A 61 -38.34 -1.87 -27.40
N LEU A 62 -37.99 -0.59 -27.56
CA LEU A 62 -38.39 0.22 -28.71
C LEU A 62 -37.40 0.12 -29.90
N GLY A 63 -36.38 -0.73 -29.80
CA GLY A 63 -35.29 -0.83 -30.78
C GLY A 63 -34.22 0.25 -30.59
N GLY A 64 -33.07 0.04 -31.24
CA GLY A 64 -31.90 0.94 -31.14
C GLY A 64 -31.14 0.79 -29.82
N ASP A 65 -30.39 1.84 -29.46
CA ASP A 65 -29.57 1.86 -28.25
C ASP A 65 -30.41 1.80 -26.97
N VAL A 66 -29.84 1.21 -25.91
CA VAL A 66 -30.40 1.23 -24.56
C VAL A 66 -30.69 2.68 -24.13
N ALA A 67 -31.77 2.91 -23.40
CA ALA A 67 -32.11 4.25 -22.95
C ALA A 67 -31.07 4.80 -21.96
N ALA A 68 -30.59 6.03 -22.15
CA ALA A 68 -29.77 6.71 -21.15
C ALA A 68 -30.50 6.73 -19.80
N GLY A 69 -29.78 6.35 -18.73
CA GLY A 69 -30.35 6.16 -17.39
C GLY A 69 -30.58 4.69 -17.00
N THR A 70 -30.49 3.73 -17.92
CA THR A 70 -30.65 2.30 -17.58
C THR A 70 -29.54 1.84 -16.64
N ILE A 71 -29.92 1.17 -15.55
CA ILE A 71 -29.00 0.55 -14.59
C ILE A 71 -29.16 -0.98 -14.58
N MET A 72 -28.05 -1.68 -14.40
CA MET A 72 -28.02 -3.14 -14.29
C MET A 72 -26.99 -3.58 -13.24
N TYR A 73 -27.11 -4.81 -12.76
CA TYR A 73 -26.07 -5.51 -12.03
C TYR A 73 -25.38 -6.52 -12.96
N ASP A 74 -24.08 -6.34 -13.16
CA ASP A 74 -23.21 -7.19 -13.98
C ASP A 74 -22.73 -8.36 -13.11
N SER A 75 -23.36 -9.53 -13.26
CA SER A 75 -23.10 -10.74 -12.46
C SER A 75 -21.71 -11.32 -12.66
N THR A 76 -21.08 -11.09 -13.81
CA THR A 76 -19.70 -11.52 -14.06
C THR A 76 -18.70 -10.61 -13.36
N LYS A 77 -19.00 -9.32 -13.23
CA LYS A 77 -18.14 -8.33 -12.54
C LYS A 77 -18.54 -8.03 -11.10
N ASP A 78 -19.63 -8.63 -10.61
CA ASP A 78 -20.19 -8.41 -9.29
C ASP A 78 -20.39 -6.90 -8.98
N CYS A 79 -21.04 -6.17 -9.89
CA CYS A 79 -21.11 -4.70 -9.79
C CYS A 79 -22.29 -4.04 -10.51
N ILE A 80 -22.65 -2.82 -10.11
CA ILE A 80 -23.69 -2.00 -10.79
C ILE A 80 -23.09 -1.27 -12.00
N ARG A 81 -23.81 -1.16 -13.13
CA ARG A 81 -23.44 -0.39 -14.32
C ARG A 81 -24.60 0.51 -14.78
N LEU A 82 -24.29 1.68 -15.33
CA LEU A 82 -25.24 2.70 -15.81
C LEU A 82 -24.99 3.03 -17.29
N TYR A 83 -26.03 3.01 -18.10
CA TYR A 83 -26.00 3.46 -19.49
C TYR A 83 -26.12 4.98 -19.60
N LYS A 84 -25.24 5.61 -20.38
CA LYS A 84 -25.20 7.05 -20.64
C LYS A 84 -25.26 7.32 -22.15
N SER A 85 -25.36 8.58 -22.56
CA SER A 85 -25.40 8.98 -23.98
C SER A 85 -24.20 8.54 -24.82
N GLY A 86 -23.11 8.06 -24.20
CA GLY A 86 -21.94 7.49 -24.87
C GLY A 86 -21.68 6.02 -24.56
N GLY A 87 -22.69 5.27 -24.10
CA GLY A 87 -22.60 3.84 -23.80
C GLY A 87 -22.59 3.50 -22.31
N TRP A 88 -22.31 2.22 -22.01
CA TRP A 88 -22.29 1.68 -20.65
C TRP A 88 -21.10 2.19 -19.82
N SER A 89 -21.35 2.57 -18.58
CA SER A 89 -20.31 2.87 -17.61
C SER A 89 -19.46 1.63 -17.28
N ARG A 90 -18.29 1.88 -16.68
CA ARG A 90 -17.63 0.88 -15.84
C ARG A 90 -18.48 0.61 -14.58
N CYS A 91 -18.07 -0.34 -13.76
CA CYS A 91 -18.71 -0.59 -12.47
C CYS A 91 -18.82 0.71 -11.63
N LEU A 92 -20.03 1.07 -11.18
CA LEU A 92 -20.33 2.26 -10.38
C LEU A 92 -19.88 2.10 -8.92
N SER A 93 -20.09 0.91 -8.35
CA SER A 93 -19.58 0.49 -7.04
C SER A 93 -18.29 -0.30 -7.14
N GLY A 94 -17.86 -0.60 -8.37
CA GLY A 94 -16.58 -1.26 -8.57
C GLY A 94 -15.55 -0.35 -7.95
N LYS A 95 -14.86 -0.84 -6.92
CA LYS A 95 -13.56 -0.30 -6.55
C LYS A 95 -12.81 -0.25 -7.87
N THR A 96 -12.71 0.93 -8.48
CA THR A 96 -11.66 1.17 -9.43
C THR A 96 -10.42 0.97 -8.60
N LYS A 97 -9.88 -0.25 -8.63
CA LYS A 97 -8.49 -0.49 -8.32
C LYS A 97 -7.64 0.13 -9.44
N THR A 98 -7.95 1.35 -9.89
CA THR A 98 -6.90 2.36 -9.83
C THR A 98 -6.65 2.58 -8.33
N LYS A 99 -6.08 1.59 -7.64
CA LYS A 99 -5.39 1.85 -6.38
C LYS A 99 -4.36 2.87 -6.83
N LYS A 100 -4.59 4.16 -6.55
CA LYS A 100 -3.51 5.13 -6.61
C LYS A 100 -2.40 4.46 -5.81
N ALA A 101 -1.29 4.18 -6.46
CA ALA A 101 -0.17 3.54 -5.79
C ALA A 101 0.08 4.39 -4.53
N PRO A 102 0.11 3.80 -3.32
CA PRO A 102 0.14 4.60 -2.11
C PRO A 102 1.45 5.38 -2.03
N VAL A 103 1.53 6.33 -1.10
CA VAL A 103 2.77 7.04 -0.81
C VAL A 103 3.55 6.21 0.19
N GLY A 104 4.82 5.92 -0.08
CA GLY A 104 5.70 5.23 0.87
C GLY A 104 6.30 6.24 1.83
N ARG A 105 6.14 6.06 3.13
CA ARG A 105 6.52 7.03 4.16
C ARG A 105 7.72 6.51 4.93
N ILE A 106 8.84 7.22 4.83
CA ILE A 106 10.11 6.84 5.46
C ILE A 106 10.45 7.88 6.53
N GLY A 107 10.48 7.46 7.79
CA GLY A 107 11.00 8.25 8.90
C GLY A 107 12.52 8.07 8.99
N GLN A 108 13.28 9.14 8.87
CA GLN A 108 14.75 9.13 8.91
C GLN A 108 15.24 9.68 10.25
N TRP A 109 15.95 8.85 11.02
CA TRP A 109 16.60 9.25 12.26
C TRP A 109 18.10 9.32 12.03
N ALA A 110 18.71 10.51 12.17
CA ALA A 110 20.14 10.73 12.00
C ALA A 110 20.73 10.17 10.68
N VAL A 111 19.91 9.97 9.65
CA VAL A 111 20.40 9.53 8.35
C VAL A 111 21.25 10.66 7.80
N PRO A 112 22.56 10.46 7.57
CA PRO A 112 23.40 11.52 7.03
C PRO A 112 22.72 12.00 5.75
N ALA A 113 22.35 13.28 5.74
CA ALA A 113 21.63 13.89 4.63
C ALA A 113 22.53 13.93 3.40
N GLY A 114 22.61 12.83 2.67
CA GLY A 114 23.15 12.77 1.33
C GLY A 114 22.08 13.31 0.39
N ILE A 115 22.27 14.53 -0.12
CA ILE A 115 21.38 15.10 -1.15
C ILE A 115 21.19 14.06 -2.26
N ALA A 116 22.25 13.36 -2.66
CA ALA A 116 22.19 12.36 -3.71
C ALA A 116 21.23 11.19 -3.39
N PHE A 117 21.42 10.48 -2.28
CA PHE A 117 20.56 9.34 -1.94
C PHE A 117 19.10 9.75 -1.73
N ASN A 118 18.85 10.84 -0.99
CA ASN A 118 17.48 11.33 -0.79
C ASN A 118 16.85 11.83 -2.12
N THR A 119 17.66 12.38 -3.04
CA THR A 119 17.22 12.72 -4.40
C THR A 119 16.85 11.45 -5.17
N GLN A 120 17.69 10.41 -5.13
CA GLN A 120 17.39 9.13 -5.79
C GLN A 120 16.13 8.46 -5.23
N LEU A 121 15.87 8.54 -3.92
CA LEU A 121 14.65 8.05 -3.29
C LEU A 121 13.39 8.83 -3.70
N THR A 122 13.52 10.13 -3.98
CA THR A 122 12.38 11.00 -4.31
C THR A 122 12.21 11.24 -5.81
N ASP A 123 13.15 10.78 -6.63
CA ASP A 123 13.05 10.81 -8.10
C ASP A 123 11.95 9.86 -8.59
N ALA A 124 11.02 10.42 -9.37
CA ALA A 124 9.91 9.69 -9.93
C ALA A 124 10.33 8.64 -10.98
N ASN A 125 11.51 8.79 -11.60
CA ASN A 125 12.08 7.77 -12.48
C ASN A 125 12.47 6.50 -11.71
N ASN A 126 12.76 6.62 -10.42
CA ASN A 126 13.13 5.50 -9.56
C ASN A 126 11.91 4.96 -8.79
N TYR A 127 11.15 5.85 -8.15
CA TYR A 127 10.05 5.48 -7.24
C TYR A 127 8.76 6.22 -7.58
N SER A 128 8.00 5.68 -8.53
CA SER A 128 6.66 6.16 -8.87
C SER A 128 5.87 5.07 -9.59
N SER A 129 4.60 5.33 -9.93
CA SER A 129 3.81 4.39 -10.73
C SER A 129 4.36 4.11 -12.14
N PHE A 130 5.33 4.90 -12.60
CA PHE A 130 5.97 4.74 -13.91
C PHE A 130 7.50 4.54 -13.83
N GLY A 131 8.10 4.73 -12.65
CA GLY A 131 9.54 4.56 -12.44
C GLY A 131 9.99 3.10 -12.44
N THR A 132 11.25 2.86 -12.08
CA THR A 132 11.81 1.50 -11.97
C THR A 132 11.06 0.67 -10.93
N TYR A 133 10.84 1.21 -9.73
CA TYR A 133 10.04 0.57 -8.68
C TYR A 133 8.60 1.12 -8.64
N LYS A 134 7.64 0.31 -9.12
CA LYS A 134 6.29 0.77 -9.51
C LYS A 134 5.20 0.66 -8.45
N LYS A 135 5.53 0.17 -7.25
CA LYS A 135 4.53 -0.21 -6.23
C LYS A 135 3.99 0.97 -5.43
N PHE A 136 4.63 2.14 -5.50
CA PHE A 136 4.23 3.38 -4.82
C PHE A 136 4.13 4.54 -5.81
N SER A 137 3.33 5.56 -5.51
CA SER A 137 3.22 6.75 -6.37
C SER A 137 4.40 7.69 -6.20
N ARG A 138 4.96 7.72 -4.99
CA ARG A 138 6.19 8.44 -4.60
C ARG A 138 6.62 7.98 -3.21
N LEU A 139 7.84 8.30 -2.84
CA LEU A 139 8.29 8.24 -1.44
C LEU A 139 8.18 9.62 -0.78
N LYS A 140 7.88 9.64 0.52
CA LYS A 140 7.90 10.81 1.38
C LYS A 140 8.89 10.55 2.50
N LEU A 141 9.94 11.35 2.55
CA LEU A 141 10.93 11.32 3.61
C LEU A 141 10.51 12.29 4.72
N THR A 142 10.76 11.96 5.97
CA THR A 142 10.48 12.82 7.12
C THR A 142 11.60 12.64 8.14
N ASP A 143 12.29 13.72 8.48
CA ASP A 143 13.26 13.71 9.57
C ASP A 143 12.52 13.55 10.91
N ILE A 144 12.92 12.53 11.67
CA ILE A 144 12.37 12.20 12.99
C ILE A 144 13.45 12.27 14.09
N THR A 145 14.65 12.78 13.78
CA THR A 145 15.80 12.80 14.70
C THR A 145 15.46 13.43 16.05
N SER A 146 14.72 14.55 16.03
CA SER A 146 14.32 15.29 17.24
C SER A 146 12.97 14.88 17.83
N SER A 147 12.22 13.99 17.18
CA SER A 147 10.86 13.62 17.59
C SER A 147 10.65 12.15 17.87
N LEU A 148 11.61 11.27 17.51
CA LEU A 148 11.51 9.84 17.75
C LEU A 148 11.32 9.51 19.24
N SER A 149 12.02 10.21 20.14
CA SER A 149 11.92 10.01 21.59
C SER A 149 10.49 10.17 22.10
N ASP A 150 9.76 11.12 21.54
CA ASP A 150 8.43 11.53 21.99
C ASP A 150 7.30 10.73 21.31
N MET A 151 7.61 10.04 20.21
CA MET A 151 6.64 9.19 19.52
C MET A 151 6.46 7.84 20.24
N THR A 152 5.21 7.39 20.28
CA THR A 152 4.85 6.02 20.66
C THR A 152 5.01 5.06 19.48
N VAL A 153 4.97 3.74 19.72
CA VAL A 153 4.95 2.73 18.64
C VAL A 153 3.71 2.89 17.76
N GLU A 154 2.57 3.28 18.33
CA GLU A 154 1.35 3.58 17.56
C GLU A 154 1.55 4.76 16.62
N ASP A 155 2.25 5.82 17.07
CA ASP A 155 2.58 6.95 16.21
C ASP A 155 3.47 6.50 15.04
N LEU A 156 4.46 5.63 15.30
CA LEU A 156 5.32 5.10 14.25
C LEU A 156 4.52 4.29 13.22
N LEU A 157 3.67 3.37 13.67
CA LEU A 157 2.80 2.54 12.81
C LEU A 157 1.80 3.37 12.00
N ALA A 158 1.24 4.43 12.60
CA ALA A 158 0.30 5.31 11.91
C ALA A 158 0.97 6.17 10.84
N ARG A 159 2.23 6.60 11.07
CA ARG A 159 2.89 7.65 10.29
C ARG A 159 3.88 7.12 9.27
N PHE A 160 4.52 5.98 9.51
CA PHE A 160 5.65 5.52 8.71
C PHE A 160 5.52 4.05 8.30
N ASP A 161 5.91 3.77 7.07
CA ASP A 161 6.00 2.42 6.52
C ASP A 161 7.42 1.85 6.74
N ILE A 162 8.44 2.73 6.76
CA ILE A 162 9.83 2.37 7.06
C ILE A 162 10.42 3.36 8.08
N ILE A 163 11.19 2.86 9.05
CA ILE A 163 12.11 3.66 9.86
C ILE A 163 13.53 3.40 9.38
N PHE A 164 14.25 4.45 9.00
CA PHE A 164 15.63 4.40 8.57
C PHE A 164 16.53 5.12 9.59
N THR A 165 17.46 4.40 10.22
CA THR A 165 18.44 4.99 11.14
C THR A 165 19.80 5.21 10.46
N GLY A 166 20.44 6.31 10.79
CA GLY A 166 21.83 6.60 10.46
C GLY A 166 22.68 6.84 11.71
N TRP A 167 23.53 7.85 11.66
CA TRP A 167 24.52 8.19 12.68
C TRP A 167 24.58 9.71 12.91
N ASN A 168 24.58 10.12 14.18
CA ASN A 168 24.77 11.52 14.60
C ASN A 168 25.92 11.67 15.62
N GLY A 169 26.87 10.73 15.66
CA GLY A 169 27.95 10.72 16.65
C GLY A 169 27.64 9.94 17.93
N SER A 170 26.42 9.42 18.09
CA SER A 170 26.02 8.66 19.28
C SER A 170 25.12 7.47 18.96
N ASP A 171 25.15 6.48 19.84
CA ASP A 171 24.17 5.40 19.85
C ASP A 171 22.76 5.95 20.01
N ILE A 172 21.83 5.44 19.20
CA ILE A 172 20.41 5.56 19.52
C ILE A 172 20.16 4.97 20.91
N SER A 173 19.28 5.61 21.70
CA SER A 173 19.00 5.17 23.06
C SER A 173 18.49 3.72 23.08
N ALA A 174 18.76 2.97 24.15
CA ALA A 174 18.25 1.60 24.31
C ALA A 174 16.70 1.55 24.30
N SER A 175 16.06 2.60 24.81
CA SER A 175 14.60 2.78 24.74
C SER A 175 14.10 2.94 23.32
N ASP A 176 14.74 3.78 22.50
CA ASP A 176 14.32 3.99 21.11
C ASP A 176 14.67 2.78 20.22
N ALA A 177 15.79 2.09 20.48
CA ALA A 177 16.11 0.83 19.82
C ALA A 177 15.02 -0.24 20.08
N SER A 178 14.59 -0.37 21.34
CA SER A 178 13.51 -1.29 21.73
C SER A 178 12.15 -0.88 21.11
N LYS A 179 11.88 0.43 21.01
CA LYS A 179 10.69 0.98 20.34
C LYS A 179 10.67 0.65 18.85
N ILE A 180 11.80 0.79 18.15
CA ILE A 180 11.93 0.40 16.74
C ILE A 180 11.77 -1.11 16.58
N LYS A 181 12.30 -1.92 17.50
CA LYS A 181 12.09 -3.37 17.51
C LYS A 181 10.62 -3.74 17.62
N GLU A 182 9.89 -3.14 18.57
CA GLU A 182 8.45 -3.38 18.73
C GLU A 182 7.66 -2.94 17.48
N TYR A 183 8.00 -1.78 16.90
CA TYR A 183 7.43 -1.31 15.64
C TYR A 183 7.60 -2.36 14.52
N VAL A 184 8.78 -2.97 14.40
CA VAL A 184 9.05 -4.03 13.40
C VAL A 184 8.28 -5.31 13.71
N ASP A 185 8.24 -5.75 14.97
CA ASP A 185 7.50 -6.95 15.38
C ASP A 185 5.99 -6.81 15.08
N ARG A 186 5.48 -5.58 15.10
CA ARG A 186 4.09 -5.23 14.81
C ARG A 186 3.82 -4.92 13.32
N GLY A 187 4.78 -5.22 12.44
CA GLY A 187 4.60 -5.16 10.99
C GLY A 187 5.22 -3.96 10.30
N GLY A 188 5.83 -3.03 11.06
CA GLY A 188 6.71 -2.00 10.52
C GLY A 188 7.97 -2.58 9.90
N VAL A 189 8.69 -1.77 9.11
CA VAL A 189 9.95 -2.17 8.47
C VAL A 189 11.07 -1.23 8.89
N ALA A 190 12.26 -1.76 9.15
CA ALA A 190 13.41 -0.96 9.54
C ALA A 190 14.60 -1.18 8.60
N LEU A 191 15.26 -0.07 8.26
CA LEU A 191 16.58 -0.01 7.66
C LEU A 191 17.50 0.60 8.71
N LEU A 192 18.56 -0.10 9.10
CA LEU A 192 19.30 0.20 10.32
C LEU A 192 20.79 0.32 9.99
N SER A 193 21.34 1.52 10.07
CA SER A 193 22.77 1.72 9.86
C SER A 193 23.52 1.74 11.18
N LEU A 194 24.73 1.21 11.15
CA LEU A 194 25.70 1.21 12.23
C LEU A 194 26.92 2.03 11.81
N ASP A 195 27.82 2.28 12.76
CA ASP A 195 29.13 2.90 12.51
C ASP A 195 30.12 2.38 13.57
N ARG A 196 31.38 2.83 13.54
CA ARG A 196 32.44 2.46 14.46
C ARG A 196 31.99 2.67 15.91
N ASN A 197 31.85 1.55 16.62
CA ASN A 197 31.39 1.48 18.01
C ASN A 197 29.98 2.07 18.24
N VAL A 198 29.16 2.17 17.19
CA VAL A 198 27.79 2.69 17.25
C VAL A 198 26.83 1.69 16.60
N GLY A 199 25.70 1.47 17.26
CA GLY A 199 24.63 0.56 16.85
C GLY A 199 24.43 -0.63 17.78
N SER A 200 25.13 -0.69 18.93
CA SER A 200 25.06 -1.85 19.83
C SER A 200 23.66 -2.05 20.41
N ASN A 201 22.96 -0.95 20.74
CA ASN A 201 21.57 -1.01 21.22
C ASN A 201 20.64 -1.61 20.16
N LEU A 202 20.80 -1.23 18.88
CA LEU A 202 20.01 -1.80 17.77
C LEU A 202 20.34 -3.28 17.57
N LEU A 203 21.63 -3.65 17.51
CA LEU A 203 22.04 -5.05 17.34
C LEU A 203 21.40 -5.94 18.42
N GLN A 204 21.49 -5.52 19.68
CA GLN A 204 20.98 -6.27 20.83
C GLN A 204 19.45 -6.32 20.85
N SER A 205 18.76 -5.21 20.58
CA SER A 205 17.28 -5.19 20.50
C SER A 205 16.74 -6.14 19.43
N PHE A 206 17.48 -6.35 18.33
CA PHE A 206 17.11 -7.30 17.28
C PHE A 206 17.64 -8.72 17.51
N GLY A 207 18.13 -9.03 18.71
CA GLY A 207 18.53 -10.37 19.14
C GLY A 207 19.97 -10.75 18.81
N GLY A 208 20.77 -9.80 18.34
CA GLY A 208 22.21 -9.99 18.15
C GLY A 208 22.93 -10.01 19.50
N ASN A 209 24.06 -10.71 19.57
CA ASN A 209 24.87 -10.78 20.78
C ASN A 209 26.09 -9.84 20.70
N GLY A 210 26.59 -9.39 21.85
CA GLY A 210 27.78 -8.55 21.95
C GLY A 210 27.57 -7.11 21.50
N THR A 211 28.64 -6.47 21.03
CA THR A 211 28.66 -5.04 20.67
C THR A 211 29.13 -4.82 19.24
N VAL A 212 28.80 -3.67 18.69
CA VAL A 212 29.38 -3.18 17.43
C VAL A 212 30.78 -2.67 17.71
N GLY A 213 31.77 -3.17 16.97
CA GLY A 213 33.17 -2.76 17.10
C GLY A 213 33.62 -1.81 15.98
N ASN A 214 34.93 -1.80 15.71
CA ASN A 214 35.55 -1.07 14.61
C ASN A 214 35.89 -2.02 13.45
N GLY A 215 35.43 -1.68 12.24
CA GLY A 215 35.48 -2.52 11.05
C GLY A 215 36.20 -1.91 9.85
N GLY A 216 36.21 -2.66 8.76
CA GLY A 216 36.63 -2.16 7.45
C GLY A 216 35.48 -1.44 6.73
N VAL A 217 35.82 -0.41 5.96
CA VAL A 217 34.85 0.39 5.17
C VAL A 217 34.48 -0.26 3.83
N VAL A 218 34.91 -1.50 3.56
CA VAL A 218 34.57 -2.21 2.32
C VAL A 218 33.99 -3.57 2.66
N ALA A 219 32.83 -3.86 2.10
CA ALA A 219 32.23 -5.19 2.08
C ALA A 219 32.08 -5.69 0.64
N ARG A 220 31.67 -6.94 0.50
CA ARG A 220 31.30 -7.53 -0.79
C ARG A 220 29.89 -8.09 -0.71
N SER A 221 29.05 -7.79 -1.70
CA SER A 221 27.69 -8.32 -1.75
C SER A 221 27.69 -9.84 -1.92
N THR A 222 26.73 -10.51 -1.29
CA THR A 222 26.57 -11.97 -1.37
C THR A 222 25.75 -12.38 -2.59
N ASN A 223 25.51 -13.69 -2.73
CA ASN A 223 24.61 -14.26 -3.73
C ASN A 223 23.13 -14.28 -3.30
N ASP A 224 22.73 -13.50 -2.28
CA ASP A 224 21.32 -13.40 -1.87
C ASP A 224 20.46 -12.79 -2.99
N ASP A 225 19.25 -13.31 -3.20
CA ASP A 225 18.35 -12.88 -4.27
C ASP A 225 17.98 -11.40 -4.20
N VAL A 226 18.01 -10.78 -3.02
CA VAL A 226 17.80 -9.33 -2.87
C VAL A 226 18.84 -8.54 -3.67
N ASN A 227 20.06 -9.06 -3.81
CA ASN A 227 21.12 -8.41 -4.58
C ASN A 227 20.91 -8.54 -6.10
N ASN A 228 19.87 -9.24 -6.56
CA ASN A 228 19.46 -9.28 -7.98
C ASN A 228 18.01 -8.79 -8.13
N GLY A 229 17.82 -7.51 -7.82
CA GLY A 229 16.50 -6.90 -7.74
C GLY A 229 16.12 -6.06 -8.98
N VAL A 230 15.08 -5.25 -8.80
CA VAL A 230 14.48 -4.42 -9.86
C VAL A 230 15.43 -3.38 -10.45
N PHE A 231 16.48 -3.01 -9.73
CA PHE A 231 17.50 -2.07 -10.20
C PHE A 231 18.68 -2.77 -10.91
N GLY A 232 18.71 -4.11 -10.95
CA GLY A 232 19.71 -4.91 -11.66
C GLY A 232 20.45 -5.90 -10.77
N ASP A 233 21.32 -6.72 -11.38
CA ASP A 233 22.14 -7.70 -10.65
C ASP A 233 23.37 -7.02 -10.03
N THR A 234 23.50 -7.20 -8.72
CA THR A 234 24.51 -6.60 -7.87
C THR A 234 25.20 -7.60 -6.94
N ARG A 235 25.24 -8.87 -7.34
CA ARG A 235 25.92 -9.94 -6.60
C ARG A 235 27.43 -9.91 -6.86
N ASP A 236 28.19 -10.32 -5.85
CA ASP A 236 29.66 -10.46 -5.92
C ASP A 236 30.39 -9.17 -6.36
N MET A 237 30.06 -8.04 -5.74
CA MET A 237 30.69 -6.74 -6.02
C MET A 237 31.08 -6.00 -4.75
N PRO A 238 32.15 -5.18 -4.80
CA PRO A 238 32.52 -4.37 -3.66
C PRO A 238 31.46 -3.31 -3.36
N ILE A 239 31.21 -3.08 -2.08
CA ILE A 239 30.36 -2.01 -1.55
C ILE A 239 31.22 -1.22 -0.58
N SER A 240 31.27 0.09 -0.78
CA SER A 240 32.09 0.99 0.04
C SER A 240 31.21 1.75 1.02
N GLY A 241 31.55 1.68 2.29
CA GLY A 241 31.15 2.64 3.31
C GLY A 241 32.01 3.91 3.26
N ALA A 242 32.02 4.73 4.32
CA ALA A 242 32.77 5.98 4.34
C ALA A 242 33.39 6.32 5.69
N ASN A 243 34.71 6.55 5.68
CA ASN A 243 35.57 6.94 6.81
C ASN A 243 35.70 5.86 7.90
N THR A 244 34.58 5.47 8.51
CA THR A 244 34.53 4.56 9.65
C THR A 244 33.40 3.57 9.46
N ALA A 245 33.55 2.40 10.06
CA ALA A 245 32.59 1.33 9.92
C ALA A 245 32.43 0.56 11.23
N GLY A 246 31.21 0.12 11.49
CA GLY A 246 30.93 -0.84 12.54
C GLY A 246 31.44 -2.22 12.16
N ARG A 247 31.91 -3.00 13.15
CA ARG A 247 32.15 -4.44 12.96
C ARG A 247 31.14 -5.25 13.73
N VAL A 248 30.51 -6.19 13.03
CA VAL A 248 29.64 -7.21 13.62
C VAL A 248 30.09 -8.56 13.08
N LEU A 249 30.50 -9.47 13.96
CA LEU A 249 30.85 -10.84 13.58
C LEU A 249 29.58 -11.59 13.16
N MET A 250 29.68 -12.50 12.19
CA MET A 250 28.54 -13.34 11.81
C MET A 250 28.02 -14.18 12.98
N SER A 251 28.89 -14.55 13.92
CA SER A 251 28.53 -15.27 15.15
C SER A 251 27.72 -14.42 16.15
N GLN A 252 27.68 -13.10 15.97
CA GLN A 252 26.86 -12.18 16.76
C GLN A 252 25.45 -12.03 16.20
N LEU A 253 25.19 -12.51 14.97
CA LEU A 253 23.89 -12.32 14.34
C LEU A 253 22.82 -13.24 14.97
N PRO A 254 21.57 -12.79 15.05
CA PRO A 254 20.44 -13.65 15.41
C PRO A 254 20.37 -14.87 14.47
N VAL A 255 19.95 -16.02 15.01
CA VAL A 255 19.69 -17.23 14.21
C VAL A 255 18.69 -16.91 13.10
N GLY A 256 18.97 -17.41 11.89
CA GLY A 256 18.13 -17.19 10.71
C GLY A 256 18.36 -15.86 10.00
N SER A 257 19.35 -15.05 10.43
CA SER A 257 19.76 -13.87 9.68
C SER A 257 20.31 -14.25 8.30
N ARG A 258 19.97 -13.47 7.27
CA ARG A 258 20.45 -13.65 5.90
C ARG A 258 21.44 -12.56 5.54
N LEU A 259 22.60 -12.92 5.04
CA LEU A 259 23.65 -11.97 4.67
C LEU A 259 23.38 -11.39 3.28
N LEU A 260 23.37 -10.06 3.20
CA LEU A 260 23.34 -9.28 1.96
C LEU A 260 24.75 -8.89 1.51
N ALA A 261 25.66 -8.69 2.47
CA ALA A 261 27.07 -8.42 2.21
C ALA A 261 27.94 -8.90 3.37
N THR A 262 29.23 -9.10 3.10
CA THR A 262 30.22 -9.56 4.08
C THR A 262 31.42 -8.63 4.10
N GLU A 263 31.80 -8.17 5.30
CA GLU A 263 33.06 -7.48 5.54
C GLU A 263 34.11 -8.55 5.89
N ALA A 264 35.06 -8.79 4.98
CA ALA A 264 35.96 -9.94 5.07
C ALA A 264 35.22 -11.30 5.22
N THR A 265 35.90 -12.33 5.72
CA THR A 265 35.41 -13.72 5.72
C THR A 265 34.39 -14.00 6.83
N SER A 266 34.46 -13.29 7.95
CA SER A 266 33.74 -13.64 9.18
C SER A 266 32.81 -12.54 9.72
N ASN A 267 32.73 -11.40 9.03
CA ASN A 267 32.00 -10.23 9.55
C ASN A 267 30.87 -9.85 8.59
N ALA A 268 29.77 -9.38 9.16
CA ALA A 268 28.60 -9.00 8.40
C ALA A 268 28.79 -7.58 7.84
N GLY A 269 28.59 -7.44 6.52
CA GLY A 269 28.51 -6.15 5.82
C GLY A 269 27.05 -5.79 5.47
N GLY A 270 26.08 -6.54 5.92
CA GLY A 270 24.68 -6.22 5.70
C GLY A 270 23.86 -7.48 5.83
N TRP A 271 22.74 -7.40 6.53
CA TRP A 271 21.95 -8.58 6.80
C TRP A 271 20.48 -8.26 7.04
N ILE A 272 19.65 -9.23 6.73
CA ILE A 272 18.22 -9.23 7.03
C ILE A 272 18.01 -10.03 8.30
N THR A 273 17.19 -9.50 9.21
CA THR A 273 16.76 -10.17 10.43
C THR A 273 15.37 -9.69 10.87
N GLY A 274 14.94 -10.07 12.07
CA GLY A 274 13.67 -9.69 12.67
C GLY A 274 12.45 -10.42 12.07
N ALA A 275 11.29 -10.21 12.68
CA ALA A 275 10.06 -10.90 12.30
C ALA A 275 9.70 -10.65 10.83
N GLY A 276 9.58 -11.73 10.04
CA GLY A 276 9.26 -11.65 8.60
C GLY A 276 10.39 -11.10 7.71
N GLY A 277 11.60 -10.95 8.24
CA GLY A 277 12.73 -10.33 7.54
C GLY A 277 12.52 -8.83 7.32
N ARG A 278 11.90 -8.14 8.29
CA ARG A 278 11.52 -6.72 8.21
C ARG A 278 12.56 -5.76 8.79
N ALA A 279 13.69 -6.25 9.28
CA ALA A 279 14.82 -5.41 9.65
C ALA A 279 16.01 -5.70 8.74
N VAL A 280 16.59 -4.65 8.18
CA VAL A 280 17.81 -4.75 7.37
C VAL A 280 18.88 -3.87 7.99
N PHE A 281 20.02 -4.47 8.30
CA PHE A 281 21.15 -3.77 8.90
C PHE A 281 22.25 -3.53 7.88
N PHE A 282 22.97 -2.42 8.06
CA PHE A 282 24.22 -2.08 7.39
C PHE A 282 25.29 -1.76 8.42
N TRP A 283 26.47 -2.34 8.25
CA TRP A 283 27.62 -2.15 9.14
C TRP A 283 28.16 -0.71 9.15
N ASP A 284 27.85 0.07 8.11
CA ASP A 284 28.37 1.41 7.87
C ASP A 284 27.26 2.24 7.17
N GLU A 285 26.88 3.38 7.76
CA GLU A 285 25.94 4.34 7.19
C GLU A 285 26.46 5.01 5.92
N GLY A 286 27.76 5.01 5.73
CA GLY A 286 28.51 5.56 4.64
C GLY A 286 28.22 4.86 3.35
N VAL A 287 27.69 3.65 3.39
CA VAL A 287 27.17 2.94 2.21
C VAL A 287 26.19 3.84 1.43
N PHE A 288 25.37 4.63 2.14
CA PHE A 288 24.35 5.48 1.54
C PHE A 288 24.85 6.86 1.07
N ARG A 289 26.15 7.16 1.20
CA ARG A 289 26.76 8.42 0.72
C ARG A 289 28.05 8.24 -0.06
N ALA A 290 28.81 7.18 0.20
CA ALA A 290 30.03 6.86 -0.51
C ALA A 290 29.65 6.45 -1.92
N SER A 291 30.22 7.11 -2.93
CA SER A 291 29.95 6.76 -4.32
C SER A 291 28.46 6.76 -4.71
N VAL A 292 27.64 7.56 -4.01
CA VAL A 292 26.23 7.80 -4.34
C VAL A 292 26.09 9.22 -4.86
N ALA A 293 25.73 9.37 -6.14
CA ALA A 293 25.62 10.66 -6.82
C ALA A 293 24.70 10.58 -8.05
N GLY A 294 23.90 11.62 -8.29
CA GLY A 294 23.12 11.69 -9.53
C GLY A 294 22.09 10.56 -9.67
N ALA A 295 21.99 9.98 -10.87
CA ALA A 295 21.08 8.88 -11.17
C ALA A 295 21.61 7.53 -10.63
N ILE A 296 20.75 6.52 -10.53
CA ILE A 296 21.14 5.18 -10.04
C ILE A 296 21.83 4.43 -11.18
N ASP A 297 23.15 4.60 -11.28
CA ASP A 297 23.93 4.06 -12.40
C ASP A 297 25.07 3.15 -11.93
N THR A 298 25.57 3.34 -10.72
CA THR A 298 26.67 2.51 -10.21
C THR A 298 26.16 1.19 -9.65
N PRO A 299 27.03 0.15 -9.60
CA PRO A 299 26.67 -1.11 -8.95
C PRO A 299 26.30 -0.93 -7.47
N GLN A 300 26.97 -0.03 -6.74
CA GLN A 300 26.65 0.27 -5.35
C GLN A 300 25.27 0.93 -5.19
N GLU A 301 24.93 1.91 -6.03
CA GLU A 301 23.60 2.54 -5.98
C GLU A 301 22.49 1.51 -6.29
N ARG A 302 22.68 0.66 -7.30
CA ARG A 302 21.72 -0.42 -7.59
C ARG A 302 21.57 -1.38 -6.42
N PHE A 303 22.66 -1.74 -5.74
CA PHE A 303 22.63 -2.63 -4.57
C PHE A 303 21.80 -2.00 -3.45
N ILE A 304 22.08 -0.74 -3.11
CA ILE A 304 21.34 0.02 -2.10
C ILE A 304 19.85 0.06 -2.45
N HIS A 305 19.53 0.39 -3.70
CA HIS A 305 18.16 0.54 -4.15
C HIS A 305 17.41 -0.79 -4.30
N ASN A 306 18.10 -1.90 -4.57
CA ASN A 306 17.54 -3.23 -4.48
C ASN A 306 17.15 -3.58 -3.04
N VAL A 307 17.98 -3.22 -2.06
CA VAL A 307 17.68 -3.41 -0.63
C VAL A 307 16.51 -2.50 -0.19
N VAL A 308 16.44 -1.26 -0.67
CA VAL A 308 15.28 -0.37 -0.42
C VAL A 308 14.01 -0.92 -1.08
N ALA A 309 14.08 -1.47 -2.30
CA ALA A 309 12.93 -2.11 -2.93
C ALA A 309 12.46 -3.32 -2.11
N TYR A 310 13.39 -4.12 -1.59
CA TYR A 310 13.07 -5.21 -0.67
C TYR A 310 12.35 -4.72 0.60
N THR A 311 12.85 -3.67 1.27
CA THR A 311 12.18 -3.14 2.47
C THR A 311 10.79 -2.59 2.16
N LEU A 312 10.62 -1.88 1.04
CA LEU A 312 9.31 -1.41 0.57
C LEU A 312 8.34 -2.55 0.26
N ASP A 313 8.85 -3.70 -0.19
CA ASP A 313 8.03 -4.90 -0.43
C ASP A 313 7.57 -5.58 0.86
N LYS A 314 8.28 -5.34 1.97
CA LYS A 314 7.93 -5.88 3.29
C LYS A 314 6.89 -5.08 4.06
N THR A 315 6.53 -3.89 3.58
CA THR A 315 5.49 -3.06 4.20
C THR A 315 4.07 -3.51 3.82
N ARG A 316 3.92 -4.63 3.09
CA ARG A 316 2.65 -5.11 2.53
C ARG A 316 2.46 -6.62 2.62
#